data_AF-A0A6I5ZYL6-F1
#
_entry.id   AF-A0A6I5ZYL6-F1
#
_cell.length_a   1.000
_cell.length_b   1.000
_cell.length_c   1.000
_cell.angle_alpha   90.00
_cell.angle_beta   90.00
_cell.angle_gamma   90.00
#
_symmetry.space_group_name_H-M   'P 1'
#
loop_
_entity.id
_entity.type
_entity.pdbx_description
1 polymer ?
#
loop_
_entity_poly.entity_id
_entity_poly.type
_entity_poly.pdbx_seq_one_letter_code
_entity_poly.pdbx_strand_id
1 'polypeptide(L)'
;MRTSASRSARTSAKRSAVRARRAATRSAGSGDGVPVGALLGVTSRHATRLPWAGVRTQAGPPLTAPATTPEKPPTDEVRAGKGRPTPTRKEAEARNRRPLVPEDRRAAARSAKLKVREQRELEYQAMRTGDERHMPLRDRGPVRRYVRDHVDARWNLGEFFLPTAAVFLVLQMVTAATAPDVALVSMLVLYVFILAMIVDAWLLWRGLKRRLNRRFDSAEVPRGMAMYAVLRAFQVRPSRLPKPQVKHGQYPS
;
A
#
# COMPACT_ATOMS: atom_id res chain seq x y z
N MET A 1 34.53 -14.66 -47.28
CA MET A 1 35.38 -13.65 -46.60
C MET A 1 34.82 -12.26 -46.87
N ARG A 2 34.21 -11.60 -45.87
CA ARG A 2 33.81 -10.18 -45.98
C ARG A 2 34.84 -9.34 -45.22
N THR A 3 35.53 -8.46 -45.93
CA THR A 3 36.69 -7.70 -45.49
C THR A 3 36.37 -6.76 -44.32
N SER A 4 37.32 -6.59 -43.39
CA SER A 4 37.17 -5.87 -42.11
C SER A 4 36.75 -4.39 -42.28
N ALA A 5 37.02 -3.79 -43.45
CA ALA A 5 36.59 -2.44 -43.82
C ALA A 5 35.06 -2.26 -43.79
N SER A 6 34.29 -3.29 -44.14
CA SER A 6 32.81 -3.22 -44.21
C SER A 6 32.11 -3.20 -42.84
N ARG A 7 32.82 -3.62 -41.78
CA ARG A 7 32.30 -3.64 -40.39
C ARG A 7 32.53 -2.29 -39.69
N SER A 8 33.66 -1.63 -39.95
CA SER A 8 34.04 -0.33 -39.39
C SER A 8 33.09 0.80 -39.85
N ALA A 9 32.72 0.81 -41.13
CA ALA A 9 31.82 1.80 -41.70
C ALA A 9 30.41 1.77 -41.06
N ARG A 10 29.90 0.57 -40.73
CA ARG A 10 28.59 0.40 -40.07
C ARG A 10 28.59 0.87 -38.61
N THR A 11 29.71 0.74 -37.90
CA THR A 11 29.84 1.23 -36.52
C THR A 11 29.99 2.75 -36.45
N SER A 12 30.63 3.37 -37.44
CA SER A 12 30.74 4.84 -37.54
C SER A 12 29.39 5.49 -37.82
N ALA A 13 28.60 4.95 -38.77
CA ALA A 13 27.28 5.46 -39.11
C ALA A 13 26.26 5.36 -37.96
N LYS A 14 26.34 4.33 -37.10
CA LYS A 14 25.48 4.23 -35.90
C LYS A 14 25.87 5.24 -34.81
N ARG A 15 27.15 5.60 -34.69
CA ARG A 15 27.61 6.59 -33.70
C ARG A 15 27.27 8.03 -34.09
N SER A 16 27.27 8.36 -35.38
CA SER A 16 26.85 9.68 -35.86
C SER A 16 25.35 9.92 -35.66
N ALA A 17 24.50 8.90 -35.90
CA ALA A 17 23.05 9.00 -35.69
C ALA A 17 22.64 9.24 -34.22
N VAL A 18 23.37 8.65 -33.27
CA VAL A 18 23.12 8.86 -31.83
C VAL A 18 23.57 10.25 -31.37
N ARG A 19 24.65 10.80 -31.98
CA ARG A 19 25.14 12.15 -31.67
C ARG A 19 24.21 13.24 -32.22
N ALA A 20 23.60 13.01 -33.39
CA ALA A 20 22.59 13.91 -33.97
C ALA A 20 21.31 14.00 -33.13
N ARG A 21 20.82 12.86 -32.58
CA ARG A 21 19.61 12.87 -31.71
C ARG A 21 19.82 13.58 -30.37
N ARG A 22 21.05 13.59 -29.83
CA ARG A 22 21.37 14.32 -28.58
C ARG A 22 21.50 15.82 -28.77
N ALA A 23 21.83 16.29 -29.98
CA ALA A 23 21.91 17.71 -30.28
C ALA A 23 20.51 18.34 -30.42
N ALA A 24 19.55 17.61 -31.01
CA ALA A 24 18.17 18.10 -31.18
C ALA A 24 17.40 18.30 -29.85
N THR A 25 17.75 17.57 -28.79
CA THR A 25 17.13 17.73 -27.46
C THR A 25 17.71 18.87 -26.62
N ARG A 26 18.76 19.56 -27.10
CA ARG A 26 19.44 20.64 -26.34
C ARG A 26 19.06 22.06 -26.78
N SER A 27 18.29 22.21 -27.86
CA SER A 27 17.90 23.53 -28.41
C SER A 27 16.43 23.93 -28.17
N ALA A 28 15.69 23.19 -27.33
CA ALA A 28 14.28 23.45 -27.03
C ALA A 28 14.09 23.97 -25.58
N GLY A 29 14.84 25.01 -25.21
CA GLY A 29 14.82 25.58 -23.86
C GLY A 29 15.42 26.97 -23.78
N SER A 30 15.01 27.87 -24.67
CA SER A 30 15.28 29.30 -24.57
C SER A 30 14.04 30.05 -25.05
N GLY A 31 13.34 30.71 -24.13
CA GLY A 31 12.12 31.45 -24.41
C GLY A 31 11.50 31.98 -23.12
N ASP A 32 12.08 33.09 -22.67
CA ASP A 32 11.45 34.30 -22.13
C ASP A 32 10.50 34.22 -20.92
N GLY A 33 10.86 35.00 -19.91
CA GLY A 33 10.13 35.15 -18.66
C GLY A 33 8.94 36.11 -18.71
N VAL A 34 8.07 35.95 -17.72
CA VAL A 34 7.10 36.96 -17.25
C VAL A 34 7.00 36.83 -15.72
N PRO A 35 7.00 37.94 -14.95
CA PRO A 35 7.07 37.93 -13.50
C PRO A 35 5.70 37.64 -12.85
N VAL A 36 5.70 36.79 -11.81
CA VAL A 36 4.51 36.57 -10.96
C VAL A 36 4.64 37.46 -9.74
N GLY A 37 4.03 38.65 -9.82
CA GLY A 37 3.86 39.57 -8.70
C GLY A 37 2.41 40.04 -8.61
N ALA A 38 1.76 39.63 -7.52
CA ALA A 38 0.64 40.28 -6.84
C ALA A 38 -0.71 40.45 -7.58
N LEU A 39 -1.79 39.91 -6.99
CA LEU A 39 -2.73 40.70 -6.17
C LEU A 39 -3.93 39.85 -5.72
N LEU A 40 -4.17 39.92 -4.41
CA LEU A 40 -5.46 40.01 -3.72
C LEU A 40 -6.42 38.80 -3.68
N GLY A 41 -6.72 38.38 -2.44
CA GLY A 41 -8.09 38.02 -2.11
C GLY A 41 -8.30 36.76 -1.25
N VAL A 42 -7.55 36.55 -0.16
CA VAL A 42 -8.01 35.63 0.91
C VAL A 42 -8.29 36.43 2.16
N THR A 43 -9.58 36.48 2.50
CA THR A 43 -10.13 37.17 3.64
C THR A 43 -9.75 36.45 4.93
N SER A 44 -9.21 37.25 5.85
CA SER A 44 -9.06 36.99 7.28
C SER A 44 -10.32 36.36 7.88
N ARG A 45 -10.15 35.34 8.73
CA ARG A 45 -10.96 35.18 9.96
C ARG A 45 -10.36 34.16 10.94
N HIS A 46 -10.12 34.70 12.15
CA HIS A 46 -9.98 34.05 13.46
C HIS A 46 -8.65 33.37 13.84
N ALA A 47 -7.78 34.23 14.37
CA ALA A 47 -6.82 33.89 15.41
C ALA A 47 -7.53 33.36 16.66
N THR A 48 -7.11 32.19 17.15
CA THR A 48 -7.21 31.85 18.57
C THR A 48 -5.85 31.31 18.99
N ARG A 49 -5.11 32.13 19.74
CA ARG A 49 -3.84 31.78 20.38
C ARG A 49 -4.14 30.78 21.50
N LEU A 50 -3.47 29.63 21.49
CA LEU A 50 -3.37 28.77 22.67
C LEU A 50 -1.89 28.73 23.11
N PRO A 51 -1.59 29.02 24.38
CA PRO A 51 -0.23 29.14 24.88
C PRO A 51 0.45 27.78 24.97
N TRP A 52 1.65 27.72 24.40
CA TRP A 52 2.62 26.64 24.55
C TRP A 52 2.94 26.47 26.04
N ALA A 53 2.33 25.47 26.69
CA ALA A 53 2.63 25.12 28.06
C ALA A 53 4.01 24.45 28.12
N GLY A 54 4.92 25.06 28.88
CA GLY A 54 6.31 24.66 29.02
C GLY A 54 6.50 23.25 29.57
N VAL A 55 7.26 22.44 28.85
CA VAL A 55 7.87 21.22 29.39
C VAL A 55 9.03 21.64 30.27
N ARG A 56 8.78 21.60 31.58
CA ARG A 56 9.78 21.82 32.63
C ARG A 56 10.71 20.61 32.66
N THR A 57 11.93 20.77 32.16
CA THR A 57 13.04 19.84 32.42
C THR A 57 13.29 19.83 33.92
N GLN A 58 12.85 18.78 34.62
CA GLN A 58 13.24 18.58 36.02
C GLN A 58 14.71 18.12 36.07
N ALA A 59 15.56 19.00 36.57
CA ALA A 59 16.87 18.64 37.10
C ALA A 59 16.66 17.94 38.46
N GLY A 60 17.19 16.74 38.62
CA GLY A 60 17.22 16.04 39.91
C GLY A 60 18.20 16.72 40.90
N PRO A 61 17.93 16.70 42.21
CA PRO A 61 18.79 17.30 43.22
C PRO A 61 20.05 16.45 43.51
N PRO A 62 21.15 17.08 44.00
CA PRO A 62 22.39 16.40 44.35
C PRO A 62 22.35 15.92 45.81
N LEU A 63 22.92 14.74 46.09
CA LEU A 63 23.18 14.26 47.45
C LEU A 63 24.60 13.67 47.56
N THR A 64 25.49 14.50 48.09
CA THR A 64 26.47 14.27 49.17
C THR A 64 26.82 12.82 49.57
N ALA A 65 28.11 12.45 49.48
CA ALA A 65 28.76 11.33 50.20
C ALA A 65 29.32 11.82 51.56
N PRO A 66 30.06 11.06 52.41
CA PRO A 66 30.36 9.61 52.49
C PRO A 66 30.26 9.03 53.93
N ALA A 67 30.39 7.70 54.10
CA ALA A 67 31.15 7.04 55.21
C ALA A 67 30.97 5.51 55.18
N THR A 68 32.07 4.76 54.98
CA THR A 68 32.55 3.64 55.83
C THR A 68 33.78 3.00 55.17
N THR A 69 34.87 2.95 55.92
CA THR A 69 36.16 2.24 55.73
C THR A 69 36.57 1.82 57.16
N PRO A 70 37.33 0.74 57.47
CA PRO A 70 38.26 -0.05 56.63
C PRO A 70 38.17 -1.58 56.75
N GLU A 71 38.67 -2.31 55.74
CA GLU A 71 39.52 -3.49 56.01
C GLU A 71 40.49 -3.77 54.84
N LYS A 72 41.73 -4.10 55.21
CA LYS A 72 42.92 -4.49 54.42
C LYS A 72 43.74 -5.39 55.39
N PRO A 73 44.70 -6.25 54.98
CA PRO A 73 45.21 -6.64 53.65
C PRO A 73 45.37 -8.23 53.57
N PRO A 74 46.19 -8.94 52.75
CA PRO A 74 47.38 -8.54 51.98
C PRO A 74 47.42 -8.86 50.47
N THR A 75 48.12 -7.93 49.81
CA THR A 75 49.03 -7.99 48.65
C THR A 75 49.35 -9.36 48.04
N ASP A 76 49.07 -9.47 46.74
CA ASP A 76 50.04 -9.98 45.76
C ASP A 76 49.99 -9.12 44.49
N GLU A 77 51.14 -8.55 44.14
CA GLU A 77 51.33 -7.66 43.02
C GLU A 77 51.70 -8.46 41.77
N VAL A 78 50.84 -8.47 40.74
CA VAL A 78 51.30 -8.52 39.35
C VAL A 78 50.47 -7.54 38.53
N ARG A 79 51.11 -6.44 38.13
CA ARG A 79 50.62 -5.40 37.21
C ARG A 79 50.05 -6.02 35.92
N ALA A 80 48.72 -5.95 35.75
CA ALA A 80 48.08 -6.02 34.43
C ALA A 80 47.55 -4.62 34.09
N GLY A 81 48.35 -3.86 33.33
CA GLY A 81 48.01 -2.51 32.89
C GLY A 81 46.69 -2.47 32.12
N LYS A 82 45.98 -1.33 32.21
CA LYS A 82 44.75 -1.02 31.46
C LYS A 82 45.02 -1.10 29.95
N GLY A 83 44.90 -2.31 29.40
CA GLY A 83 45.41 -2.70 28.10
C GLY A 83 44.41 -2.67 26.96
N ARG A 84 43.48 -1.71 26.93
CA ARG A 84 42.75 -1.39 25.69
C ARG A 84 42.73 0.11 25.47
N PRO A 85 43.35 0.62 24.39
CA PRO A 85 43.23 2.02 24.04
C PRO A 85 41.75 2.34 23.81
N THR A 86 41.25 3.38 24.47
CA THR A 86 39.97 3.98 24.14
C THR A 86 40.05 4.40 22.66
N PRO A 87 39.14 3.93 21.78
CA PRO A 87 39.24 4.22 20.36
C PRO A 87 39.34 5.73 20.16
N THR A 88 40.31 6.14 19.37
CA THR A 88 40.59 7.57 19.18
C THR A 88 39.36 8.24 18.57
N ARG A 89 39.11 9.51 18.92
CA ARG A 89 37.92 10.26 18.47
C ARG A 89 37.70 10.15 16.95
N LYS A 90 38.77 10.07 16.16
CA LYS A 90 38.75 9.87 14.71
C LYS A 90 38.20 8.50 14.28
N GLU A 91 38.51 7.43 15.00
CA GLU A 91 37.99 6.07 14.76
C GLU A 91 36.55 5.94 15.22
N ALA A 92 36.20 6.58 16.35
CA ALA A 92 34.82 6.68 16.82
C ALA A 92 33.95 7.46 15.81
N GLU A 93 34.44 8.58 15.28
CA GLU A 93 33.77 9.39 14.26
C GLU A 93 33.70 8.65 12.90
N ALA A 94 34.75 7.94 12.48
CA ALA A 94 34.73 7.13 11.26
C ALA A 94 33.73 5.97 11.33
N ARG A 95 33.61 5.32 12.50
CA ARG A 95 32.61 4.28 12.76
C ARG A 95 31.18 4.84 12.84
N ASN A 96 31.02 6.12 13.20
CA ASN A 96 29.74 6.81 13.25
C ASN A 96 29.36 7.51 11.92
N ARG A 97 30.32 7.70 11.00
CA ARG A 97 30.07 8.14 9.63
C ARG A 97 29.42 7.01 8.84
N ARG A 98 28.11 6.85 8.98
CA ARG A 98 27.30 6.10 8.03
C ARG A 98 27.14 6.97 6.78
N PRO A 99 27.79 6.67 5.64
CA PRO A 99 27.64 7.46 4.44
C PRO A 99 26.16 7.41 4.02
N LEU A 100 25.55 8.59 3.87
CA LEU A 100 24.13 8.75 3.50
C LEU A 100 23.81 8.17 2.11
N VAL A 101 24.84 7.92 1.31
CA VAL A 101 24.77 7.27 0.01
C VAL A 101 25.61 5.99 0.08
N PRO A 102 25.03 4.81 -0.18
CA PRO A 102 25.80 3.58 -0.31
C PRO A 102 26.88 3.76 -1.39
N GLU A 103 28.13 3.44 -1.05
CA GLU A 103 29.30 3.49 -1.94
C GLU A 103 29.02 2.83 -3.31
N ASP A 104 28.19 1.77 -3.31
CA ASP A 104 27.73 1.11 -4.52
C ASP A 104 26.22 1.32 -4.74
N ARG A 105 25.86 2.44 -5.37
CA ARG A 105 24.48 2.76 -5.78
C ARG A 105 23.82 1.64 -6.59
N ARG A 106 24.59 0.86 -7.37
CA ARG A 106 24.05 -0.24 -8.18
C ARG A 106 23.74 -1.47 -7.34
N ALA A 107 24.58 -1.82 -6.37
CA ALA A 107 24.29 -2.88 -5.41
C ALA A 107 23.13 -2.50 -4.47
N ALA A 108 23.07 -1.24 -4.02
CA ALA A 108 21.95 -0.72 -3.22
C ALA A 108 20.63 -0.69 -4.01
N ALA A 109 20.65 -0.27 -5.28
CA ALA A 109 19.46 -0.31 -6.13
C ALA A 109 19.00 -1.75 -6.42
N ARG A 110 19.94 -2.70 -6.60
CA ARG A 110 19.60 -4.13 -6.78
C ARG A 110 18.99 -4.72 -5.52
N SER A 111 19.58 -4.49 -4.35
CA SER A 111 19.03 -4.96 -3.08
C SER A 111 17.68 -4.31 -2.73
N ALA A 112 17.50 -3.02 -3.02
CA ALA A 112 16.20 -2.37 -2.86
C ALA A 112 15.12 -3.00 -3.76
N LYS A 113 15.44 -3.30 -5.02
CA LYS A 113 14.52 -4.01 -5.94
C LYS A 113 14.18 -5.42 -5.47
N LEU A 114 15.15 -6.15 -4.92
CA LEU A 114 14.92 -7.48 -4.36
C LEU A 114 13.99 -7.41 -3.15
N LYS A 115 14.25 -6.50 -2.20
CA LYS A 115 13.37 -6.28 -1.04
C LYS A 115 11.92 -5.95 -1.43
N VAL A 116 11.72 -5.11 -2.47
CA VAL A 116 10.38 -4.78 -2.97
C VAL A 116 9.72 -5.97 -3.69
N ARG A 117 10.50 -6.88 -4.29
CA ARG A 117 9.96 -8.13 -4.85
C ARG A 117 9.55 -9.10 -3.75
N GLU A 118 10.41 -9.28 -2.75
CA GLU A 118 10.13 -10.12 -1.57
C GLU A 118 8.89 -9.64 -0.82
N GLN A 119 8.76 -8.33 -0.58
CA GLN A 119 7.57 -7.76 0.06
C GLN A 119 6.30 -8.03 -0.74
N ARG A 120 6.34 -7.89 -2.07
CA ARG A 120 5.18 -8.19 -2.93
C ARG A 120 4.84 -9.67 -2.97
N GLU A 121 5.85 -10.53 -2.95
CA GLU A 121 5.66 -11.98 -2.88
C GLU A 121 5.00 -12.37 -1.56
N LEU A 122 5.47 -11.80 -0.44
CA LEU A 122 4.87 -11.98 0.88
C LEU A 122 3.43 -11.47 0.94
N GLU A 123 3.15 -10.29 0.38
CA GLU A 123 1.78 -9.76 0.26
C GLU A 123 0.88 -10.68 -0.58
N TYR A 124 1.38 -11.18 -1.70
CA TYR A 124 0.65 -12.10 -2.58
C TYR A 124 0.35 -13.43 -1.89
N GLN A 125 1.35 -13.99 -1.19
CA GLN A 125 1.18 -15.19 -0.38
C GLN A 125 0.20 -14.94 0.77
N ALA A 126 0.29 -13.80 1.45
CA ALA A 126 -0.64 -13.39 2.49
C ALA A 126 -2.09 -13.27 1.97
N MET A 127 -2.28 -12.78 0.75
CA MET A 127 -3.60 -12.74 0.11
C MET A 127 -4.16 -14.13 -0.24
N ARG A 128 -3.29 -15.12 -0.48
CA ARG A 128 -3.69 -16.51 -0.75
C ARG A 128 -3.94 -17.31 0.53
N THR A 129 -3.05 -17.20 1.51
CA THR A 129 -3.07 -17.94 2.77
C THR A 129 -4.00 -17.31 3.80
N GLY A 130 -4.28 -16.01 3.68
CA GLY A 130 -5.11 -15.27 4.65
C GLY A 130 -4.33 -14.73 5.85
N ASP A 131 -3.00 -14.77 5.84
CA ASP A 131 -2.16 -14.21 6.90
C ASP A 131 -2.32 -12.68 6.95
N GLU A 132 -3.04 -12.18 7.97
CA GLU A 132 -3.31 -10.75 8.13
C GLU A 132 -2.05 -9.92 8.37
N ARG A 133 -0.97 -10.52 8.90
CA ARG A 133 0.24 -9.77 9.27
C ARG A 133 0.96 -9.18 8.07
N HIS A 134 0.87 -9.85 6.92
CA HIS A 134 1.59 -9.50 5.70
C HIS A 134 0.68 -8.96 4.58
N MET A 135 -0.64 -8.87 4.79
CA MET A 135 -1.62 -8.37 3.79
C MET A 135 -1.47 -6.86 3.48
N PRO A 136 -2.00 -6.24 2.42
CA PRO A 136 -1.96 -4.78 2.30
C PRO A 136 -2.77 -4.07 3.41
N LEU A 137 -2.33 -2.88 3.87
CA LEU A 137 -3.01 -2.11 4.93
C LEU A 137 -4.50 -1.84 4.64
N ARG A 138 -4.88 -1.82 3.36
CA ARG A 138 -6.25 -1.59 2.90
C ARG A 138 -7.20 -2.75 3.22
N ASP A 139 -6.69 -3.98 3.32
CA ASP A 139 -7.49 -5.18 3.54
C ASP A 139 -7.23 -5.83 4.91
N ARG A 140 -6.24 -5.33 5.67
CA ARG A 140 -5.94 -5.73 7.05
C ARG A 140 -7.03 -5.28 8.03
N GLY A 141 -7.24 -6.10 9.07
CA GLY A 141 -8.01 -5.74 10.27
C GLY A 141 -9.21 -6.65 10.55
N PRO A 142 -9.63 -6.75 11.84
CA PRO A 142 -10.65 -7.70 12.28
C PRO A 142 -12.03 -7.41 11.67
N VAL A 143 -12.40 -6.13 11.56
CA VAL A 143 -13.66 -5.72 10.94
C VAL A 143 -13.70 -6.09 9.45
N ARG A 144 -12.60 -5.88 8.72
CA ARG A 144 -12.51 -6.25 7.29
C ARG A 144 -12.48 -7.75 7.08
N ARG A 145 -11.82 -8.52 7.96
CA ARG A 145 -11.93 -10.00 7.95
C ARG A 145 -13.38 -10.43 8.11
N TYR A 146 -14.08 -9.92 9.13
CA TYR A 146 -15.47 -10.28 9.36
C TYR A 146 -16.37 -9.97 8.16
N VAL A 147 -16.21 -8.81 7.54
CA VAL A 147 -16.97 -8.45 6.33
C VAL A 147 -16.68 -9.42 5.18
N ARG A 148 -15.41 -9.75 4.93
CA ARG A 148 -15.01 -10.70 3.87
C ARG A 148 -15.64 -12.07 4.10
N ASP A 149 -15.48 -12.63 5.29
CA ASP A 149 -15.99 -13.96 5.65
C ASP A 149 -17.52 -14.00 5.60
N HIS A 150 -18.20 -12.94 6.05
CA HIS A 150 -19.66 -12.87 6.01
C HIS A 150 -20.23 -12.80 4.59
N VAL A 151 -19.61 -11.98 3.72
CA VAL A 151 -20.01 -11.86 2.31
C VAL A 151 -19.69 -13.15 1.55
N ASP A 152 -18.52 -13.75 1.80
CA ASP A 152 -18.06 -14.96 1.10
C ASP A 152 -18.82 -16.22 1.57
N ALA A 153 -19.44 -16.22 2.74
CA ALA A 153 -20.30 -17.31 3.24
C ALA A 153 -21.69 -17.33 2.59
N ARG A 154 -22.17 -16.22 2.02
CA ARG A 154 -23.49 -16.09 1.40
C ARG A 154 -23.43 -16.44 -0.09
N TRP A 155 -24.52 -16.99 -0.61
CA TRP A 155 -24.77 -17.04 -2.05
C TRP A 155 -25.14 -15.64 -2.54
N ASN A 156 -24.23 -14.98 -3.26
CA ASN A 156 -24.46 -13.63 -3.78
C ASN A 156 -24.97 -13.72 -5.23
N LEU A 157 -26.07 -13.03 -5.53
CA LEU A 157 -26.57 -12.92 -6.91
C LEU A 157 -25.55 -12.23 -7.83
N GLY A 158 -24.63 -11.44 -7.26
CA GLY A 158 -23.50 -10.80 -7.93
C GLY A 158 -22.63 -11.72 -8.77
N GLU A 159 -22.43 -12.98 -8.36
CA GLU A 159 -21.62 -13.94 -9.10
C GLU A 159 -22.29 -14.40 -10.40
N PHE A 160 -23.63 -14.36 -10.43
CA PHE A 160 -24.43 -14.67 -11.60
C PHE A 160 -24.58 -13.48 -12.55
N PHE A 161 -24.14 -12.27 -12.15
CA PHE A 161 -24.28 -11.07 -12.99
C PHE A 161 -23.59 -11.23 -14.34
N LEU A 162 -22.32 -11.61 -14.35
CA LEU A 162 -21.51 -11.76 -15.56
C LEU A 162 -22.10 -12.80 -16.54
N PRO A 163 -22.39 -14.06 -16.12
CA PRO A 163 -23.00 -15.02 -17.03
C PRO A 163 -24.41 -14.62 -17.47
N THR A 164 -25.23 -14.07 -16.56
CA THR A 164 -26.59 -13.61 -16.89
C THR A 164 -26.56 -12.48 -17.91
N ALA A 165 -25.70 -11.47 -17.72
CA ALA A 165 -25.52 -10.38 -18.66
C ALA A 165 -25.05 -10.87 -20.04
N ALA A 166 -24.14 -11.85 -20.10
CA ALA A 166 -23.70 -12.44 -21.36
C ALA A 166 -24.86 -13.17 -22.08
N VAL A 167 -25.69 -13.93 -21.35
CA VAL A 167 -26.88 -14.59 -21.90
C VAL A 167 -27.88 -13.57 -22.44
N PHE A 168 -28.19 -12.52 -21.67
CA PHE A 168 -29.09 -11.46 -22.13
C PHE A 168 -28.54 -10.71 -23.34
N LEU A 169 -27.22 -10.48 -23.42
CA LEU A 169 -26.60 -9.86 -24.59
C LEU A 169 -26.80 -10.71 -25.85
N VAL A 170 -26.51 -12.01 -25.78
CA VAL A 170 -26.68 -12.93 -26.91
C VAL A 170 -28.15 -13.05 -27.28
N LEU A 171 -29.03 -13.18 -26.28
CA LEU A 171 -30.48 -13.22 -26.49
C LEU A 171 -30.95 -11.96 -27.22
N GLN A 172 -30.54 -10.78 -26.77
CA GLN A 172 -30.91 -9.52 -27.39
C GLN A 172 -30.37 -9.41 -28.82
N MET A 173 -29.15 -9.88 -29.08
CA MET A 173 -28.56 -9.85 -30.43
C MET A 173 -29.36 -10.70 -31.43
N VAL A 174 -29.92 -11.83 -30.97
CA VAL A 174 -30.73 -12.72 -31.81
C VAL A 174 -32.16 -12.23 -31.94
N THR A 175 -32.80 -11.81 -30.84
CA THR A 175 -34.23 -11.48 -30.81
C THR A 175 -34.53 -10.06 -31.26
N ALA A 176 -33.58 -9.11 -31.18
CA ALA A 176 -33.83 -7.71 -31.54
C ALA A 176 -34.29 -7.52 -32.99
N ALA A 177 -33.80 -8.33 -33.92
CA ALA A 177 -34.17 -8.26 -35.34
C ALA A 177 -35.27 -9.25 -35.75
N THR A 178 -35.40 -10.38 -35.03
CA THR A 178 -36.27 -11.49 -35.43
C THR A 178 -37.62 -11.50 -34.70
N ALA A 179 -37.67 -10.99 -33.46
CA ALA A 179 -38.86 -11.04 -32.61
C ALA A 179 -38.87 -9.83 -31.63
N PRO A 180 -39.35 -8.66 -32.07
CA PRO A 180 -39.31 -7.43 -31.27
C PRO A 180 -40.09 -7.55 -29.95
N ASP A 181 -41.20 -8.30 -29.92
CA ASP A 181 -41.97 -8.53 -28.69
C ASP A 181 -41.15 -9.29 -27.63
N VAL A 182 -40.41 -10.31 -28.06
CA VAL A 182 -39.52 -11.08 -27.16
C VAL A 182 -38.39 -10.19 -26.66
N ALA A 183 -37.86 -9.32 -27.54
CA ALA A 183 -36.81 -8.37 -27.22
C ALA A 183 -37.25 -7.31 -26.18
N LEU A 184 -38.53 -6.90 -26.21
CA LEU A 184 -39.12 -6.01 -25.21
C LEU A 184 -39.31 -6.72 -23.86
N VAL A 185 -39.80 -7.96 -23.88
CA VAL A 185 -39.97 -8.76 -22.65
C VAL A 185 -38.61 -9.05 -22.02
N SER A 186 -37.59 -9.43 -22.79
CA SER A 186 -36.23 -9.67 -22.27
C SER A 186 -35.65 -8.41 -21.64
N MET A 187 -35.88 -7.23 -22.24
CA MET A 187 -35.46 -5.94 -21.68
C MET A 187 -36.14 -5.68 -20.32
N LEU A 188 -37.44 -5.91 -20.22
CA LEU A 188 -38.17 -5.74 -18.96
C LEU A 188 -37.69 -6.71 -17.87
N VAL A 189 -37.44 -7.98 -18.24
CA VAL A 189 -36.86 -8.98 -17.32
C VAL A 189 -35.46 -8.56 -16.86
N LEU A 190 -34.62 -8.01 -17.74
CA LEU A 190 -33.30 -7.49 -17.39
C LEU A 190 -33.42 -6.36 -16.35
N TYR A 191 -34.37 -5.44 -16.52
CA TYR A 191 -34.60 -4.38 -15.52
C TYR A 191 -35.07 -4.94 -14.17
N VAL A 192 -35.98 -5.90 -14.17
CA VAL A 192 -36.42 -6.59 -12.94
C VAL A 192 -35.25 -7.31 -12.27
N PHE A 193 -34.38 -7.95 -13.05
CA PHE A 193 -33.17 -8.61 -12.54
C PHE A 193 -32.20 -7.60 -11.90
N ILE A 194 -31.97 -6.45 -12.54
CA ILE A 194 -31.14 -5.37 -11.96
C ILE A 194 -31.77 -4.85 -10.66
N LEU A 195 -33.09 -4.67 -10.61
CA LEU A 195 -33.78 -4.25 -9.40
C LEU A 195 -33.63 -5.28 -8.27
N ALA A 196 -33.81 -6.56 -8.57
CA ALA A 196 -33.60 -7.66 -7.62
C ALA A 196 -32.17 -7.67 -7.06
N MET A 197 -31.17 -7.37 -7.91
CA MET A 197 -29.77 -7.24 -7.51
C MET A 197 -29.53 -6.07 -6.54
N ILE A 198 -30.15 -4.92 -6.79
CA ILE A 198 -30.08 -3.77 -5.88
C ILE A 198 -30.68 -4.13 -4.53
N VAL A 199 -31.83 -4.82 -4.52
CA VAL A 199 -32.48 -5.28 -3.30
C VAL A 199 -31.61 -6.28 -2.54
N ASP A 200 -30.98 -7.25 -3.22
CA ASP A 200 -30.06 -8.21 -2.60
C ASP A 200 -28.85 -7.51 -1.95
N ALA A 201 -28.24 -6.56 -2.65
CA ALA A 201 -27.13 -5.76 -2.12
C ALA A 201 -27.54 -4.95 -0.88
N TRP A 202 -28.77 -4.38 -0.89
CA TRP A 202 -29.31 -3.65 0.26
C TRP A 202 -29.60 -4.57 1.45
N LEU A 203 -30.19 -5.75 1.22
CA LEU A 203 -30.45 -6.75 2.25
C LEU A 203 -29.14 -7.26 2.86
N LEU A 204 -28.11 -7.49 2.04
CA LEU A 204 -26.77 -7.86 2.48
C LEU A 204 -26.19 -6.79 3.42
N TRP A 205 -26.24 -5.52 3.02
CA TRP A 205 -25.73 -4.44 3.86
C TRP A 205 -26.50 -4.30 5.17
N ARG A 206 -27.84 -4.38 5.13
CA ARG A 206 -28.69 -4.30 6.33
C ARG A 206 -28.40 -5.45 7.30
N GLY A 207 -28.21 -6.66 6.80
CA GLY A 207 -27.83 -7.83 7.59
C GLY A 207 -26.44 -7.69 8.21
N LEU A 208 -25.45 -7.29 7.40
CA LEU A 208 -24.08 -7.10 7.84
C LEU A 208 -23.95 -5.98 8.88
N LYS A 209 -24.60 -4.83 8.67
CA LYS A 209 -24.57 -3.69 9.61
C LYS A 209 -25.10 -4.09 10.99
N ARG A 210 -26.18 -4.86 11.05
CA ARG A 210 -26.73 -5.36 12.33
C ARG A 210 -25.75 -6.26 13.07
N ARG A 211 -25.00 -7.11 12.35
CA ARG A 211 -24.01 -8.02 12.96
C ARG A 211 -22.73 -7.29 13.36
N LEU A 212 -22.26 -6.36 12.53
CA LEU A 212 -21.12 -5.50 12.85
C LEU A 212 -21.37 -4.73 14.14
N ASN A 213 -22.53 -4.07 14.27
CA ASN A 213 -22.88 -3.30 15.47
C ASN A 213 -23.06 -4.17 16.73
N ARG A 214 -23.29 -5.49 16.59
CA ARG A 214 -23.39 -6.41 17.74
C ARG A 214 -22.02 -6.88 18.22
N ARG A 215 -21.02 -6.89 17.34
CA ARG A 215 -19.73 -7.53 17.57
C ARG A 215 -18.57 -6.55 17.73
N PHE A 216 -18.66 -5.42 17.06
CA PHE A 216 -17.68 -4.35 17.08
C PHE A 216 -18.34 -3.07 17.56
N ASP A 217 -17.61 -2.30 18.37
CA ASP A 217 -18.05 -0.97 18.74
C ASP A 217 -18.19 -0.08 17.50
N SER A 218 -19.19 0.81 17.53
CA SER A 218 -19.50 1.67 16.38
C SER A 218 -18.34 2.60 16.01
N ALA A 219 -17.40 2.84 16.92
CA ALA A 219 -16.20 3.64 16.72
C ALA A 219 -15.09 2.89 15.95
N GLU A 220 -15.07 1.55 16.00
CA GLU A 220 -14.03 0.74 15.34
C GLU A 220 -14.34 0.42 13.89
N VAL A 221 -15.59 0.61 13.45
CA VAL A 221 -16.02 0.33 12.08
C VAL A 221 -15.57 1.48 11.15
N PRO A 222 -14.64 1.24 10.21
CA PRO A 222 -14.20 2.26 9.28
C PRO A 222 -15.36 2.75 8.41
N ARG A 223 -15.35 4.04 8.07
CA ARG A 223 -16.30 4.60 7.10
C ARG A 223 -16.06 3.93 5.73
N GLY A 224 -17.14 3.57 5.02
CA GLY A 224 -17.07 2.97 3.67
C GLY A 224 -17.14 1.45 3.59
N MET A 225 -17.37 0.75 4.71
CA MET A 225 -17.51 -0.72 4.70
C MET A 225 -18.71 -1.22 3.89
N ALA A 226 -19.74 -0.39 3.72
CA ALA A 226 -20.88 -0.68 2.85
C ALA A 226 -20.45 -0.88 1.40
N MET A 227 -19.74 0.11 0.86
CA MET A 227 -19.26 0.09 -0.50
C MET A 227 -18.25 -1.06 -0.70
N TYR A 228 -17.38 -1.30 0.28
CA TYR A 228 -16.45 -2.43 0.24
C TYR A 228 -17.16 -3.79 0.18
N ALA A 229 -18.16 -4.01 1.04
CA ALA A 229 -18.93 -5.25 1.06
C ALA A 229 -19.70 -5.49 -0.24
N VAL A 230 -20.34 -4.44 -0.76
CA VAL A 230 -21.13 -4.48 -1.99
C VAL A 230 -20.23 -4.78 -3.20
N LEU A 231 -19.12 -4.04 -3.36
CA LEU A 231 -18.16 -4.28 -4.44
C LEU A 231 -17.57 -5.69 -4.40
N ARG A 232 -17.37 -6.26 -3.21
CA ARG A 232 -16.92 -7.65 -3.06
C ARG A 232 -18.00 -8.65 -3.46
N ALA A 233 -19.26 -8.41 -3.11
CA ALA A 233 -20.39 -9.29 -3.44
C ALA A 233 -20.60 -9.43 -4.96
N PHE A 234 -20.27 -8.39 -5.74
CA PHE A 234 -20.34 -8.41 -7.20
C PHE A 234 -19.17 -9.10 -7.90
N GLN A 235 -18.04 -9.33 -7.22
CA GLN A 235 -16.91 -10.03 -7.83
C GLN A 235 -17.17 -11.54 -7.86
N VAL A 236 -16.73 -12.25 -8.89
CA VAL A 236 -16.87 -13.72 -8.95
C VAL A 236 -15.94 -14.38 -7.91
N ARG A 237 -16.42 -15.34 -7.13
CA ARG A 237 -15.68 -15.94 -5.99
C ARG A 237 -14.24 -16.41 -6.27
N PRO A 238 -13.90 -17.07 -7.41
CA PRO A 238 -12.52 -17.49 -7.69
C PRO A 238 -11.59 -16.34 -8.11
N SER A 239 -12.12 -15.21 -8.61
CA SER A 239 -11.30 -14.06 -8.99
C SER A 239 -11.02 -13.09 -7.82
N ARG A 240 -11.69 -13.28 -6.67
CA ARG A 240 -11.46 -12.49 -5.46
C ARG A 240 -10.08 -12.80 -4.86
N LEU A 241 -9.21 -11.80 -4.79
CA LEU A 241 -8.08 -11.73 -3.87
C LEU A 241 -8.46 -10.74 -2.75
N PRO A 242 -8.19 -10.99 -1.45
CA PRO A 242 -7.75 -12.22 -0.79
C PRO A 242 -8.74 -13.37 -0.96
N LYS A 243 -8.22 -14.60 -1.02
CA LYS A 243 -9.04 -15.80 -1.23
C LYS A 243 -10.03 -15.99 -0.06
N PRO A 244 -11.28 -16.41 -0.36
CA PRO A 244 -12.24 -16.78 0.67
C PRO A 244 -11.67 -17.86 1.60
N GLN A 245 -11.64 -17.59 2.90
CA GLN A 245 -11.17 -18.54 3.91
C GLN A 245 -12.26 -19.54 4.31
N VAL A 246 -13.51 -19.24 3.96
CA VAL A 246 -14.70 -19.88 4.51
C VAL A 246 -15.56 -20.47 3.39
N LYS A 247 -16.11 -21.68 3.61
CA LYS A 247 -17.04 -22.32 2.68
C LYS A 247 -18.43 -21.67 2.76
N HIS A 248 -19.24 -21.82 1.71
CA HIS A 248 -20.62 -21.34 1.73
C HIS A 248 -21.37 -21.90 2.95
N GLY A 249 -22.17 -21.04 3.61
CA GLY A 249 -22.97 -21.40 4.78
C GLY A 249 -22.24 -21.35 6.12
N GLN A 250 -20.91 -21.24 6.14
CA GLN A 250 -20.15 -21.10 7.39
C GLN A 250 -20.06 -19.60 7.73
N TYR A 251 -20.92 -19.12 8.62
CA TYR A 251 -20.83 -17.73 9.06
C TYR A 251 -19.79 -17.58 10.17
N PRO A 252 -18.97 -16.52 10.17
CA PRO A 252 -18.10 -16.21 11.30
C PRO A 252 -18.98 -15.93 12.53
N SER A 253 -18.89 -16.79 13.55
CA SER A 253 -19.41 -16.58 14.91
C SER A 253 -18.71 -15.40 15.53
#